data_AF-A0A3D5Y7Y8-F1
#
_entry.id   AF-A0A3D5Y7Y8-F1
#
_cell.length_a   1.000
_cell.length_b   1.000
_cell.length_c   1.000
_cell.angle_alpha   90.00
_cell.angle_beta   90.00
_cell.angle_gamma   90.00
#
_symmetry.space_group_name_H-M   'P 1'
#
loop_
_entity.id
_entity.type
_entity.pdbx_description
1 polymer ?
#
loop_
_entity_poly.entity_id
_entity_poly.type
_entity_poly.pdbx_seq_one_letter_code
_entity_poly.pdbx_strand_id
1 'polypeptide(L)' 'MNSLSIIIPAYNEEKRIAPTITRIVNYLSTKDYHGEIILVDDGSIDKTS' A
#
# COMPACT_ATOMS: atom_id res chain seq x y z
N MET A 1 -17.73 13.55 3.79
CA MET A 1 -16.81 12.81 2.89
C MET A 1 -16.01 11.88 3.78
N ASN A 2 -16.11 10.56 3.57
CA ASN A 2 -15.33 9.60 4.32
C ASN A 2 -13.97 9.44 3.64
N SER A 3 -12.91 9.34 4.43
CA SER A 3 -11.56 9.07 3.96
C SER A 3 -11.01 7.84 4.67
N LEU A 4 -10.21 7.04 3.97
CA LEU A 4 -9.55 5.85 4.50
C LEU A 4 -8.04 5.95 4.30
N SER A 5 -7.29 5.89 5.40
CA SER A 5 -5.83 5.80 5.36
C SER A 5 -5.41 4.36 5.63
N ILE A 6 -4.62 3.78 4.71
CA ILE A 6 -4.08 2.43 4.82
C ILE A 6 -2.58 2.55 5.08
N ILE A 7 -2.14 2.24 6.30
CA ILE A 7 -0.72 2.20 6.65
C ILE A 7 -0.22 0.77 6.47
N ILE A 8 0.83 0.60 5.66
CA ILE A 8 1.45 -0.70 5.37
C ILE A 8 2.90 -0.64 5.87
N PRO A 9 3.23 -1.29 7.00
CA PRO A 9 4.63 -1.55 7.33
C PRO A 9 5.20 -2.60 6.36
N ALA A 10 6.41 -2.37 5.86
CA ALA A 10 7.10 -3.29 4.96
C ALA A 10 8.56 -3.47 5.35
N TYR A 11 9.05 -4.71 5.23
CA TYR A 11 10.44 -5.08 5.42
C TYR A 11 10.79 -6.27 4.52
N ASN A 12 11.67 -6.08 3.54
CA ASN A 12 12.08 -7.10 2.58
C ASN A 12 10.92 -7.79 1.82
N GLU A 13 10.06 -6.95 1.23
CA GLU A 13 8.82 -7.29 0.54
C GLU A 13 8.91 -7.13 -1.00
N GLU A 14 10.10 -7.05 -1.63
CA GLU A 14 10.28 -6.76 -3.08
C GLU A 14 9.31 -7.52 -3.99
N LYS A 15 9.06 -8.81 -3.68
CA LYS A 15 8.20 -9.69 -4.50
C LYS A 15 6.70 -9.54 -4.21
N ARG A 16 6.33 -8.95 -3.07
CA ARG A 16 4.94 -8.89 -2.58
C ARG A 16 4.37 -7.48 -2.58
N ILE A 17 5.20 -6.45 -2.45
CA ILE A 17 4.72 -5.08 -2.24
C ILE A 17 3.96 -4.52 -3.45
N ALA A 18 4.53 -4.63 -4.66
CA ALA A 18 3.90 -4.15 -5.89
C ALA A 18 2.53 -4.80 -6.20
N PRO A 19 2.38 -6.14 -6.20
CA PRO A 19 1.07 -6.76 -6.44
C PRO A 19 0.06 -6.46 -5.32
N THR A 20 0.52 -6.25 -4.09
CA THR A 20 -0.34 -5.87 -2.96
C THR A 20 -0.91 -4.47 -3.13
N ILE A 21 -0.06 -3.48 -3.42
CA ILE A 21 -0.50 -2.09 -3.68
C ILE A 21 -1.47 -2.06 -4.85
N THR A 22 -1.17 -2.78 -5.94
CA THR A 22 -2.06 -2.85 -7.12
C THR A 22 -3.45 -3.37 -6.75
N ARG A 23 -3.53 -4.43 -5.94
CA ARG A 23 -4.82 -4.97 -5.47
C ARG A 23 -5.60 -3.99 -4.60
N ILE A 24 -4.90 -3.29 -3.70
CA ILE A 24 -5.53 -2.29 -2.82
C ILE A 24 -6.07 -1.13 -3.65
N VAL A 25 -5.28 -0.58 -4.57
CA VAL A 25 -5.70 0.51 -5.47
C VAL A 25 -6.90 0.08 -6.32
N ASN A 26 -6.88 -1.12 -6.90
CA ASN A 26 -7.99 -1.66 -7.68
C ASN A 26 -9.25 -1.85 -6.85
N TYR A 27 -9.13 -2.17 -5.56
CA TYR A 27 -10.28 -2.25 -4.68
C TYR A 27 -10.83 -0.85 -4.35
N LEU A 28 -9.94 0.09 -3.99
CA LEU A 28 -10.31 1.46 -3.64
C LEU A 28 -10.98 2.20 -4.79
N SER A 29 -10.58 1.94 -6.04
CA SER A 29 -11.20 2.55 -7.22
C SER A 29 -12.66 2.17 -7.43
N THR A 30 -13.15 1.11 -6.76
CA THR A 30 -14.56 0.68 -6.78
C THR A 30 -15.42 1.35 -5.70
N LYS A 31 -14.83 2.25 -4.90
CA LYS A 31 -15.48 2.84 -3.72
C LYS A 31 -15.77 4.31 -3.91
N ASP A 32 -16.86 4.77 -3.31
CA ASP A 32 -17.29 6.17 -3.31
C ASP A 32 -16.68 6.95 -2.11
N TYR A 33 -15.38 6.75 -1.88
CA TYR A 33 -14.62 7.47 -0.86
C TYR A 33 -13.15 7.62 -1.28
N HIS A 34 -12.47 8.61 -0.70
CA HIS A 34 -11.04 8.81 -0.94
C HIS A 34 -10.20 7.86 -0.09
N GLY A 35 -9.23 7.19 -0.71
CA GLY A 35 -8.27 6.34 -0.03
C GLY A 35 -6.84 6.83 -0.25
N GLU A 36 -6.00 6.71 0.78
CA GLU A 36 -4.55 6.90 0.68
C GLU A 36 -3.81 5.65 1.18
N ILE A 37 -2.63 5.40 0.62
CA ILE A 37 -1.74 4.31 1.04
C ILE A 37 -0.44 4.94 1.50
N ILE A 38 -0.05 4.64 2.74
CA ILE A 38 1.21 5.09 3.34
C ILE A 38 2.06 3.85 3.57
N LEU A 39 3.10 3.67 2.75
CA LEU A 39 4.10 2.63 2.92
C LEU A 39 5.16 3.11 3.92
N VAL A 40 5.40 2.31 4.96
CA VAL A 40 6.44 2.57 5.96
C VAL A 40 7.48 1.47 5.84
N ASP A 41 8.63 1.80 5.27
CA ASP A 41 9.78 0.90 5.18
C ASP A 41 10.68 1.08 6.41
N ASP A 42 10.95 -0.01 7.12
CA ASP A 42 11.81 -0.06 8.32
C ASP A 42 13.21 -0.60 7.99
N GLY A 43 13.85 -0.01 6.98
CA GLY A 43 15.23 -0.34 6.61
C GLY A 43 15.39 -1.64 5.83
N SER A 44 14.50 -1.90 4.87
CA SER A 44 14.66 -2.99 3.91
C SER A 44 16.02 -2.93 3.21
N ILE A 45 16.56 -4.12 2.94
CA ILE A 45 17.85 -4.29 2.22
C ILE A 45 17.65 -4.84 0.80
N ASP A 46 16.39 -5.01 0.38
CA ASP A 46 15.98 -5.40 -0.97
C ASP A 46 15.29 -4.23 -1.70
N LYS A 47 14.59 -4.50 -2.82
CA LYS A 47 13.87 -3.47 -3.59
C LYS A 47 12.40 -3.32 -3.18
N THR A 48 12.15 -3.21 -1.86
CA THR A 48 10.81 -2.96 -1.33
C THR A 48 10.27 -1.57 -1.69
N SER A 49 11.13 -0.55 -1.70
CA SER A 49 10.79 0.87 -1.91
C SER A 49 11.20 1.40 -3.27
#